data_AF-A0A927NR52-F1
#
_entry.id   AF-A0A927NR52-F1
#
_cell.length_a   1.000
_cell.length_b   1.000
_cell.length_c   1.000
_cell.angle_alpha   90.00
_cell.angle_beta   90.00
_cell.angle_gamma   90.00
#
_symmetry.space_group_name_H-M   'P 1'
#
loop_
_entity.id
_entity.type
_entity.pdbx_description
1 polymer ?
#
loop_
_entity_poly.entity_id
_entity_poly.type
_entity_poly.pdbx_seq_one_letter_code
_entity_poly.pdbx_strand_id
1 'polypeptide(L)'
;MTNNKKVLQFVADCQAFATPDKVVWIDGSDAQRDQLREEACATGEMIKLNQELLPDCYYHRTAENDVARVEDRTFICCENEEDALPHSIVKWKAPKEAYAMVNEIAKGAYKGRTMYVIPYSMGVVGSPFSKIGIEITDSIYVVLNMMIMTRVGKMCLDQLGVDGDFVKGFHAKCDVDPEKRYIMHFPEDNTIISVNSAYGGNVLLGKKCFALRIATNLGKKEGWMAEHMLILGVKRPQDKEMKYVAAAFPSACGKTNLAMLIPPKQYLDAGYEVQCVGDDIAWIRVGEDGRLWACNPENGFFGVAPGTNEKSNPNALASTKQGTIFTNVAINPADNTVWWEKLTKEAPANLIDWTGKPWTPDCGRNAAHPNSRFTAPAINCPCISPEFNSKAGVPLSAIIFGGRRATTTPLVYQSRDWNHGTFVGTIMSSETTAAATGAVGVLRHDPMAMKPFMGYSVDKYFQHWIDMGAKVEESKQPKIFNVNWFRQDENGNFMWPGFGDNMRVLDWILDRCEGAVDARETAIGYLPYAKDINIENCDIDAATLDKLLYVDKERWAAEAKEIENYYAENFGDKMPKEIVANLEILKENCAK
;
A
#
# COMPACT_ATOMS: atom_id res chain seq x y z
N MET A 1 27.70 16.96 -2.38
CA MET A 1 26.81 16.64 -1.25
C MET A 1 27.24 15.40 -0.44
N THR A 2 28.10 14.51 -0.98
CA THR A 2 28.61 13.32 -0.27
C THR A 2 30.04 13.00 -0.73
N ASN A 3 30.77 12.21 0.06
CA ASN A 3 32.06 11.61 -0.29
C ASN A 3 31.96 10.10 -0.57
N ASN A 4 30.73 9.53 -0.57
CA ASN A 4 30.51 8.12 -0.84
C ASN A 4 30.80 7.81 -2.32
N LYS A 5 31.85 7.03 -2.57
CA LYS A 5 32.31 6.75 -3.94
C LYS A 5 31.28 5.95 -4.74
N LYS A 6 30.50 5.06 -4.10
CA LYS A 6 29.47 4.27 -4.78
C LYS A 6 28.32 5.16 -5.28
N VAL A 7 27.90 6.11 -4.45
CA VAL A 7 26.87 7.10 -4.84
C VAL A 7 27.38 7.99 -5.98
N LEU A 8 28.60 8.53 -5.85
CA LEU A 8 29.19 9.39 -6.88
C LEU A 8 29.36 8.65 -8.22
N GLN A 9 29.78 7.37 -8.17
CA GLN A 9 29.89 6.54 -9.37
C GLN A 9 28.52 6.30 -10.02
N PHE A 10 27.50 5.91 -9.24
CA PHE A 10 26.16 5.70 -9.78
C PHE A 10 25.59 6.96 -10.45
N VAL A 11 25.78 8.13 -9.83
CA VAL A 11 25.36 9.42 -10.40
C VAL A 11 26.14 9.73 -11.69
N ALA A 12 27.46 9.50 -11.70
CA ALA A 12 28.30 9.73 -12.88
C ALA A 12 27.93 8.80 -14.04
N ASP A 13 27.64 7.53 -13.76
CA ASP A 13 27.19 6.56 -14.76
C ASP A 13 25.86 7.02 -15.36
N CYS A 14 24.89 7.42 -14.51
CA CYS A 14 23.61 7.96 -14.96
C CYS A 14 23.76 9.21 -15.81
N GLN A 15 24.62 10.14 -15.41
CA GLN A 15 24.91 11.34 -16.17
C GLN A 15 25.51 11.01 -17.54
N ALA A 16 26.45 10.06 -17.59
CA ALA A 16 27.14 9.70 -18.82
C ALA A 16 26.21 9.10 -19.87
N PHE A 17 25.25 8.24 -19.47
CA PHE A 17 24.35 7.61 -20.43
C PHE A 17 23.08 8.42 -20.73
N ALA A 18 22.50 9.11 -19.75
CA ALA A 18 21.26 9.87 -19.93
C ALA A 18 21.49 11.27 -20.51
N THR A 19 22.74 11.78 -20.41
CA THR A 19 23.22 13.06 -20.97
C THR A 19 22.35 14.28 -20.62
N PRO A 20 22.18 14.63 -19.34
CA PRO A 20 21.45 15.82 -18.92
C PRO A 20 22.22 17.12 -19.19
N ASP A 21 21.49 18.22 -19.32
CA ASP A 21 22.08 19.57 -19.46
C ASP A 21 22.56 20.12 -18.13
N LYS A 22 21.92 19.69 -17.03
CA LYS A 22 22.20 20.12 -15.67
C LYS A 22 22.02 18.96 -14.69
N VAL A 23 22.84 18.95 -13.63
CA VAL A 23 22.67 18.04 -12.50
C VAL A 23 22.35 18.84 -11.24
N VAL A 24 21.26 18.48 -10.56
CA VAL A 24 20.82 19.11 -9.32
C VAL A 24 20.71 18.06 -8.23
N TRP A 25 21.39 18.29 -7.11
CA TRP A 25 21.25 17.45 -5.92
C TRP A 25 20.15 17.99 -5.03
N ILE A 26 19.22 17.12 -4.64
CA ILE A 26 18.12 17.49 -3.75
C ILE A 26 18.60 17.43 -2.30
N ASP A 27 18.68 18.59 -1.65
CA ASP A 27 19.21 18.73 -0.30
C ASP A 27 18.16 18.53 0.80
N GLY A 28 16.87 18.59 0.43
CA GLY A 28 15.72 18.41 1.32
C GLY A 28 15.21 19.70 1.98
N SER A 29 15.77 20.86 1.63
CA SER A 29 15.38 22.15 2.22
C SER A 29 14.07 22.70 1.66
N ASP A 30 13.33 23.43 2.49
CA ASP A 30 12.11 24.15 2.06
C ASP A 30 12.41 25.18 0.96
N ALA A 31 13.56 25.86 1.04
CA ALA A 31 13.97 26.83 0.02
C ALA A 31 14.14 26.20 -1.36
N GLN A 32 14.81 25.04 -1.44
CA GLN A 32 14.95 24.31 -2.70
C GLN A 32 13.60 23.77 -3.20
N ARG A 33 12.76 23.25 -2.30
CA ARG A 33 11.41 22.80 -2.62
C ARG A 33 10.58 23.91 -3.26
N ASP A 34 10.62 25.11 -2.68
CA ASP A 34 9.80 26.23 -3.14
C ASP A 34 10.31 26.77 -4.49
N GLN A 35 11.63 26.81 -4.72
CA GLN A 35 12.21 27.08 -6.04
C GLN A 35 11.75 26.07 -7.11
N LEU A 36 11.73 24.78 -6.78
CA LEU A 36 11.25 23.73 -7.69
C LEU A 36 9.76 23.87 -7.99
N ARG A 37 8.95 24.26 -7.00
CA ARG A 37 7.51 24.53 -7.20
C ARG A 37 7.28 25.72 -8.12
N GLU A 38 8.06 26.79 -7.97
CA GLU A 38 8.04 27.95 -8.86
C GLU A 38 8.41 27.55 -10.29
N GLU A 39 9.47 26.76 -10.47
CA GLU A 39 9.88 26.24 -11.79
C GLU A 39 8.80 25.34 -12.41
N ALA A 40 8.20 24.43 -11.64
CA ALA A 40 7.11 23.57 -12.10
C ALA A 40 5.87 24.36 -12.53
N CYS A 41 5.56 25.45 -11.83
CA CYS A 41 4.46 26.34 -12.23
C CYS A 41 4.80 27.15 -13.47
N ALA A 42 6.02 27.69 -13.57
CA ALA A 42 6.46 28.50 -14.71
C ALA A 42 6.53 27.70 -16.03
N THR A 43 6.88 26.42 -15.94
CA THR A 43 6.91 25.50 -17.08
C THR A 43 5.54 24.90 -17.43
N GLY A 44 4.54 25.08 -16.57
CA GLY A 44 3.21 24.51 -16.72
C GLY A 44 3.11 23.01 -16.35
N GLU A 45 4.16 22.41 -15.78
CA GLU A 45 4.11 21.04 -15.25
C GLU A 45 3.11 20.93 -14.08
N MET A 46 2.99 21.98 -13.28
CA MET A 46 2.05 22.05 -12.16
C MET A 46 1.27 23.37 -12.13
N ILE A 47 0.12 23.36 -11.47
CA ILE A 47 -0.72 24.53 -11.25
C ILE A 47 -0.80 24.79 -9.74
N LYS A 48 -0.48 26.02 -9.32
CA LYS A 48 -0.68 26.45 -7.94
C LYS A 48 -2.19 26.64 -7.68
N LEU A 49 -2.71 25.99 -6.64
CA LEU A 49 -4.13 26.08 -6.28
C LEU A 49 -4.41 27.33 -5.43
N ASN A 50 -5.67 27.55 -5.06
CA ASN A 50 -6.04 28.64 -4.16
C ASN A 50 -5.35 28.52 -2.80
N GLN A 51 -4.50 29.49 -2.46
CA GLN A 51 -3.68 29.43 -1.24
C GLN A 51 -4.42 29.83 0.04
N GLU A 52 -5.59 30.46 -0.06
CA GLU A 52 -6.44 30.73 1.10
C GLU A 52 -7.22 29.48 1.52
N LEU A 53 -7.66 28.67 0.54
CA LEU A 53 -8.47 27.47 0.78
C LEU A 53 -7.66 26.17 0.84
N LEU A 54 -6.57 26.09 0.06
CA LEU A 54 -5.68 24.94 -0.07
C LEU A 54 -4.21 25.42 -0.03
N PRO A 55 -3.74 25.94 1.12
CA PRO A 55 -2.38 26.46 1.29
C PRO A 55 -1.32 25.42 0.90
N ASP A 56 -0.31 25.85 0.16
CA ASP A 56 0.79 25.03 -0.35
C ASP A 56 0.36 23.83 -1.21
N CYS A 57 -0.90 23.79 -1.67
CA CYS A 57 -1.37 22.74 -2.55
C CYS A 57 -1.14 23.07 -4.04
N TYR A 58 -0.87 22.01 -4.80
CA TYR A 58 -0.58 22.08 -6.24
C TYR A 58 -1.35 20.99 -6.98
N TYR A 59 -1.58 21.22 -8.27
CA TYR A 59 -2.24 20.29 -9.17
C TYR A 59 -1.30 19.86 -10.29
N HIS A 60 -1.35 18.57 -10.63
CA HIS A 60 -0.66 17.99 -11.77
C HIS A 60 -1.63 17.17 -12.63
N ARG A 61 -1.43 17.21 -13.95
CA ARG A 61 -2.18 16.42 -14.92
C ARG A 61 -1.22 15.55 -15.71
N THR A 62 -1.46 14.25 -15.72
CA THR A 62 -0.67 13.30 -16.52
C THR A 62 -1.18 13.22 -17.94
N ALA A 63 -0.41 12.54 -18.80
CA ALA A 63 -0.92 12.12 -20.11
C ALA A 63 -2.01 11.05 -19.94
N GLU A 64 -3.03 11.05 -20.81
CA GLU A 64 -4.17 10.12 -20.73
C GLU A 64 -3.75 8.63 -20.83
N ASN A 65 -2.60 8.35 -21.45
CA ASN A 65 -2.04 7.00 -21.59
C ASN A 65 -1.18 6.55 -20.38
N ASP A 66 -1.06 7.37 -19.33
CA ASP A 66 -0.24 7.09 -18.16
C ASP A 66 -0.94 7.55 -16.86
N VAL A 67 -1.89 6.73 -16.42
CA VAL A 67 -2.83 7.06 -15.33
C VAL A 67 -2.92 5.97 -14.25
N ALA A 68 -2.17 4.88 -14.41
CA ALA A 68 -2.18 3.71 -13.52
C ALA A 68 -0.88 2.91 -13.62
N ARG A 69 -0.75 1.90 -12.75
CA ARG A 69 0.32 0.90 -12.84
C ARG A 69 0.10 0.00 -14.06
N VAL A 70 1.20 -0.46 -14.65
CA VAL A 70 1.21 -1.38 -15.81
C VAL A 70 1.81 -2.72 -15.38
N GLU A 71 0.96 -3.60 -14.85
CA GLU A 71 1.40 -4.90 -14.30
C GLU A 71 2.09 -5.78 -15.36
N ASP A 72 1.61 -5.72 -16.61
CA ASP A 72 2.13 -6.45 -17.76
C ASP A 72 3.51 -5.96 -18.24
N ARG A 73 3.92 -4.77 -17.81
CA ARG A 73 5.22 -4.15 -18.08
C ARG A 73 6.10 -4.02 -16.84
N THR A 74 5.73 -4.71 -15.76
CA THR A 74 6.47 -4.76 -14.51
C THR A 74 7.23 -6.09 -14.43
N PHE A 75 8.54 -6.03 -14.14
CA PHE A 75 9.41 -7.20 -14.16
C PHE A 75 10.26 -7.36 -12.90
N ILE A 76 10.48 -8.60 -12.49
CA ILE A 76 11.57 -9.02 -11.60
C ILE A 76 12.69 -9.59 -12.47
N CYS A 77 13.90 -9.06 -12.33
CA CYS A 77 15.06 -9.38 -13.12
C CYS A 77 16.15 -9.99 -12.24
N CYS A 78 16.15 -11.32 -12.14
CA CYS A 78 17.15 -12.12 -11.41
C CYS A 78 17.78 -13.16 -12.33
N GLU A 79 18.98 -13.64 -12.01
CA GLU A 79 19.73 -14.59 -12.86
C GLU A 79 18.94 -15.88 -13.11
N ASN A 80 18.37 -16.46 -12.04
CA ASN A 80 17.55 -17.66 -12.15
C ASN A 80 16.07 -17.29 -12.28
N GLU A 81 15.41 -17.80 -13.32
CA GLU A 81 13.97 -17.58 -13.54
C GLU A 81 13.10 -18.07 -12.37
N GLU A 82 13.49 -19.19 -11.75
CA GLU A 82 12.80 -19.76 -10.59
C GLU A 82 12.92 -18.94 -9.29
N ASP A 83 13.77 -17.92 -9.26
CA ASP A 83 13.81 -16.97 -8.14
C ASP A 83 12.76 -15.88 -8.27
N ALA A 84 12.21 -15.68 -9.48
CA ALA A 84 11.05 -14.83 -9.72
C ALA A 84 9.75 -15.64 -9.89
N LEU A 85 9.80 -16.85 -10.45
CA LEU A 85 8.65 -17.69 -10.75
C LEU A 85 8.55 -18.93 -9.82
N PRO A 86 7.34 -19.47 -9.55
CA PRO A 86 6.05 -19.01 -10.04
C PRO A 86 5.63 -17.67 -9.42
N HIS A 87 5.27 -16.74 -10.30
CA HIS A 87 4.65 -15.47 -9.94
C HIS A 87 3.30 -15.38 -10.64
N SER A 88 2.30 -14.88 -9.96
CA SER A 88 0.93 -14.87 -10.49
C SER A 88 0.57 -13.63 -11.33
N ILE A 89 1.50 -12.68 -11.54
CA ILE A 89 1.28 -11.41 -12.28
C ILE A 89 2.57 -10.80 -12.83
N VAL A 90 3.60 -10.60 -12.00
CA VAL A 90 4.84 -9.92 -12.39
C VAL A 90 5.70 -10.88 -13.20
N LYS A 91 6.28 -10.39 -14.29
CA LYS A 91 7.02 -11.20 -15.25
C LYS A 91 8.48 -11.35 -14.83
N TRP A 92 9.11 -12.45 -15.22
CA TRP A 92 10.56 -12.57 -15.17
C TRP A 92 11.19 -12.05 -16.46
N LYS A 93 12.41 -11.49 -16.35
CA LYS A 93 13.28 -11.23 -17.49
C LYS A 93 14.74 -11.34 -17.08
N ALA A 94 15.57 -11.96 -17.90
CA ALA A 94 17.02 -12.07 -17.66
C ALA A 94 17.67 -10.67 -17.44
N PRO A 95 18.46 -10.46 -16.38
CA PRO A 95 19.03 -9.15 -16.04
C PRO A 95 19.82 -8.50 -17.17
N LYS A 96 20.65 -9.27 -17.88
CA LYS A 96 21.46 -8.76 -18.99
C LYS A 96 20.60 -8.20 -20.13
N GLU A 97 19.51 -8.89 -20.47
CA GLU A 97 18.58 -8.44 -21.51
C GLU A 97 17.77 -7.22 -21.04
N ALA A 98 17.32 -7.25 -19.78
CA ALA A 98 16.59 -6.16 -19.17
C ALA A 98 17.42 -4.87 -19.16
N TYR A 99 18.66 -4.92 -18.66
CA TYR A 99 19.59 -3.79 -18.69
C TYR A 99 19.87 -3.29 -20.11
N ALA A 100 20.15 -4.18 -21.07
CA ALA A 100 20.37 -3.78 -22.46
C ALA A 100 19.17 -3.01 -23.04
N MET A 101 17.95 -3.52 -22.81
CA MET A 101 16.71 -2.91 -23.28
C MET A 101 16.47 -1.52 -22.67
N VAL A 102 16.50 -1.40 -21.33
CA VAL A 102 16.22 -0.10 -20.68
C VAL A 102 17.32 0.92 -20.93
N ASN A 103 18.58 0.49 -21.06
CA ASN A 103 19.68 1.37 -21.42
C ASN A 103 19.53 1.91 -22.84
N GLU A 104 19.06 1.10 -23.80
CA GLU A 104 18.76 1.57 -25.15
C GLU A 104 17.65 2.63 -25.13
N ILE A 105 16.57 2.39 -24.39
CA ILE A 105 15.44 3.32 -24.27
C ILE A 105 15.85 4.64 -23.59
N ALA A 106 16.66 4.56 -22.53
CA ALA A 106 17.02 5.73 -21.73
C ALA A 106 18.26 6.48 -22.24
N LYS A 107 18.94 5.98 -23.27
CA LYS A 107 20.17 6.60 -23.79
C LYS A 107 19.89 8.01 -24.30
N GLY A 108 20.50 9.00 -23.65
CA GLY A 108 20.32 10.40 -23.97
C GLY A 108 18.93 10.96 -23.65
N ALA A 109 18.14 10.26 -22.82
CA ALA A 109 16.77 10.66 -22.50
C ALA A 109 16.65 11.99 -21.74
N TYR A 110 17.76 12.50 -21.16
CA TYR A 110 17.77 13.75 -20.42
C TYR A 110 18.33 14.94 -21.20
N LYS A 111 18.61 14.80 -22.51
CA LYS A 111 19.02 15.96 -23.32
C LYS A 111 17.98 17.08 -23.24
N GLY A 112 18.42 18.30 -22.93
CA GLY A 112 17.50 19.42 -22.72
C GLY A 112 16.78 19.41 -21.37
N ARG A 113 17.11 18.49 -20.46
CA ARG A 113 16.45 18.31 -19.15
C ARG A 113 17.46 18.36 -18.01
N THR A 114 16.95 18.66 -16.81
CA THR A 114 17.71 18.58 -15.57
C THR A 114 17.65 17.16 -15.01
N MET A 115 18.80 16.60 -14.64
CA MET A 115 18.88 15.40 -13.81
C MET A 115 18.83 15.79 -12.34
N TYR A 116 17.81 15.32 -11.65
CA TYR A 116 17.67 15.45 -10.20
C TYR A 116 18.20 14.20 -9.50
N VAL A 117 19.05 14.39 -8.50
CA VAL A 117 19.56 13.33 -7.62
C VAL A 117 18.83 13.45 -6.29
N ILE A 118 17.99 12.48 -5.96
CA ILE A 118 17.15 12.47 -4.75
C ILE A 118 17.70 11.44 -3.76
N PRO A 119 18.46 11.83 -2.73
CA PRO A 119 18.77 10.95 -1.62
C PRO A 119 17.58 10.86 -0.69
N TYR A 120 17.07 9.65 -0.45
CA TYR A 120 15.91 9.46 0.41
C TYR A 120 16.04 8.27 1.35
N SER A 121 15.33 8.33 2.47
CA SER A 121 15.19 7.24 3.42
C SER A 121 13.77 6.70 3.40
N MET A 122 13.67 5.38 3.25
CA MET A 122 12.50 4.60 3.62
C MET A 122 12.62 4.27 5.10
N GLY A 123 11.64 4.70 5.91
CA GLY A 123 11.71 4.70 7.36
C GLY A 123 12.47 5.91 7.92
N VAL A 124 12.39 6.10 9.24
CA VAL A 124 13.03 7.20 9.96
C VAL A 124 14.55 7.07 9.86
N VAL A 125 15.24 8.13 9.42
CA VAL A 125 16.70 8.10 9.22
C VAL A 125 17.43 7.63 10.47
N GLY A 126 18.27 6.61 10.31
CA GLY A 126 19.04 6.00 11.39
C GLY A 126 18.26 5.01 12.27
N SER A 127 17.01 4.71 11.93
CA SER A 127 16.29 3.55 12.49
C SER A 127 16.91 2.25 12.00
N PRO A 128 16.93 1.17 12.82
CA PRO A 128 17.26 -0.18 12.35
C PRO A 128 16.36 -0.68 11.23
N PHE A 129 15.15 -0.13 11.10
CA PHE A 129 14.26 -0.42 9.97
C PHE A 129 14.67 0.33 8.71
N SER A 130 15.34 1.48 8.83
CA SER A 130 15.53 2.37 7.70
C SER A 130 16.45 1.81 6.62
N LYS A 131 16.13 2.12 5.36
CA LYS A 131 16.97 1.82 4.22
C LYS A 131 17.05 3.04 3.31
N ILE A 132 18.25 3.36 2.86
CA ILE A 132 18.51 4.52 2.01
C ILE A 132 18.45 4.12 0.53
N GLY A 133 17.81 4.97 -0.28
CA GLY A 133 17.84 4.91 -1.73
C GLY A 133 18.34 6.21 -2.34
N ILE A 134 18.85 6.12 -3.56
CA ILE A 134 19.16 7.29 -4.40
C ILE A 134 18.35 7.16 -5.68
N GLU A 135 17.40 8.07 -5.89
CA GLU A 135 16.59 8.11 -7.10
C GLU A 135 17.08 9.21 -8.04
N ILE A 136 17.36 8.83 -9.28
CA ILE A 136 17.71 9.73 -10.39
C ILE A 136 16.48 9.93 -11.26
N THR A 137 16.09 11.18 -11.51
CA THR A 137 14.92 11.50 -12.33
C THR A 137 15.09 12.79 -13.13
N ASP A 138 14.37 12.92 -14.24
CA ASP A 138 14.22 14.16 -15.02
C ASP A 138 12.90 14.92 -14.75
N SER A 139 12.18 14.64 -13.66
CA SER A 139 10.86 15.23 -13.39
C SER A 139 10.80 15.93 -12.04
N ILE A 140 10.38 17.20 -12.05
CA ILE A 140 10.16 17.97 -10.82
C ILE A 140 8.96 17.41 -10.05
N TYR A 141 7.90 16.98 -10.75
CA TYR A 141 6.77 16.30 -10.13
C TYR A 141 7.22 15.11 -9.27
N VAL A 142 8.16 14.29 -9.77
CA VAL A 142 8.71 13.15 -9.01
C VAL A 142 9.45 13.63 -7.76
N VAL A 143 10.34 14.62 -7.89
CA VAL A 143 11.08 15.20 -6.75
C VAL A 143 10.12 15.67 -5.66
N LEU A 144 9.13 16.48 -6.02
CA LEU A 144 8.20 17.08 -5.05
C LEU A 144 7.31 16.04 -4.37
N ASN A 145 6.87 15.00 -5.09
CA ASN A 145 6.14 13.89 -4.48
C ASN A 145 7.03 13.04 -3.57
N MET A 146 8.28 12.77 -3.95
CA MET A 146 9.22 12.04 -3.11
C MET A 146 9.56 12.80 -1.81
N MET A 147 9.61 14.12 -1.84
CA MET A 147 9.76 14.96 -0.63
C MET A 147 8.59 14.84 0.34
N ILE A 148 7.39 14.49 -0.15
CA ILE A 148 6.22 14.20 0.70
C ILE A 148 6.27 12.74 1.17
N MET A 149 6.50 11.81 0.24
CA MET A 149 6.35 10.37 0.48
C MET A 149 7.52 9.72 1.21
N THR A 150 8.69 10.36 1.24
CA THR A 150 9.90 9.84 1.88
C THR A 150 10.61 10.93 2.68
N ARG A 151 11.64 10.57 3.45
CA ARG A 151 12.52 11.56 4.08
C ARG A 151 13.66 11.86 3.12
N VAL A 152 13.65 13.03 2.47
CA VAL A 152 14.60 13.41 1.42
C VAL A 152 15.65 14.37 1.95
N GLY A 153 16.93 14.16 1.61
CA GLY A 153 17.94 15.19 1.74
C GLY A 153 19.30 14.72 2.24
N LYS A 154 20.16 15.68 2.60
CA LYS A 154 21.56 15.43 3.00
C LYS A 154 21.71 14.43 4.17
N MET A 155 20.78 14.44 5.12
CA MET A 155 20.73 13.48 6.23
C MET A 155 20.79 12.00 5.78
N CYS A 156 20.26 11.67 4.60
CA CYS A 156 20.31 10.31 4.06
C CYS A 156 21.73 9.95 3.59
N LEU A 157 22.43 10.91 2.99
CA LEU A 157 23.82 10.75 2.57
C LEU A 157 24.76 10.68 3.78
N ASP A 158 24.47 11.46 4.82
CA ASP A 158 25.22 11.43 6.08
C ASP A 158 25.05 10.06 6.77
N GLN A 159 23.82 9.51 6.76
CA GLN A 159 23.53 8.17 7.28
C GLN A 159 24.24 7.05 6.50
N LEU A 160 24.39 7.19 5.18
CA LEU A 160 25.18 6.25 4.37
C LEU A 160 26.68 6.30 4.71
N GLY A 161 27.19 7.46 5.13
CA GLY A 161 28.60 7.68 5.31
C GLY A 161 29.40 7.44 4.02
N VAL A 162 30.69 7.11 4.16
CA VAL A 162 31.62 6.98 3.03
C VAL A 162 31.51 5.65 2.27
N ASP A 163 31.06 4.59 2.93
CA ASP A 163 31.10 3.21 2.40
C ASP A 163 29.73 2.52 2.31
N GLY A 164 28.67 3.14 2.83
CA GLY A 164 27.34 2.55 2.89
C GLY A 164 26.74 2.24 1.52
N ASP A 165 25.99 1.14 1.47
CA ASP A 165 25.21 0.70 0.30
C ASP A 165 23.80 1.28 0.32
N PHE A 166 23.19 1.37 -0.87
CA PHE A 166 21.90 1.99 -1.09
C PHE A 166 21.16 1.30 -2.22
N VAL A 167 19.84 1.50 -2.27
CA VAL A 167 19.01 1.08 -3.41
C VAL A 167 19.15 2.10 -4.54
N LYS A 168 19.52 1.62 -5.73
CA LYS A 168 19.73 2.44 -6.92
C LYS A 168 18.40 2.60 -7.66
N GLY A 169 17.90 3.82 -7.78
CA GLY A 169 16.71 4.13 -8.57
C GLY A 169 17.08 4.99 -9.78
N PHE A 170 16.75 4.54 -10.98
CA PHE A 170 16.82 5.36 -12.19
C PHE A 170 15.44 5.45 -12.85
N HIS A 171 14.96 6.67 -13.02
CA HIS A 171 13.69 6.96 -13.66
C HIS A 171 13.89 7.91 -14.84
N ALA A 172 13.39 7.57 -16.03
CA ALA A 172 13.36 8.49 -17.16
C ALA A 172 11.97 8.60 -17.75
N LYS A 173 11.43 9.83 -17.77
CA LYS A 173 10.12 10.10 -18.38
C LYS A 173 10.12 9.76 -19.87
N CYS A 174 11.25 9.95 -20.55
CA CYS A 174 11.39 9.73 -22.00
C CYS A 174 10.27 10.47 -22.76
N ASP A 175 9.54 9.75 -23.63
CA ASP A 175 8.42 10.24 -24.43
C ASP A 175 7.06 9.81 -23.87
N VAL A 176 7.02 9.14 -22.71
CA VAL A 176 5.81 8.54 -22.12
C VAL A 176 5.10 7.57 -23.08
N ASP A 177 5.89 6.87 -23.90
CA ASP A 177 5.42 5.87 -24.86
C ASP A 177 4.98 4.58 -24.13
N PRO A 178 3.67 4.22 -24.15
CA PRO A 178 3.17 3.06 -23.43
C PRO A 178 3.76 1.74 -23.95
N GLU A 179 4.18 1.67 -25.21
CA GLU A 179 4.79 0.46 -25.80
C GLU A 179 6.23 0.24 -25.35
N LYS A 180 6.90 1.31 -24.92
CA LYS A 180 8.26 1.30 -24.37
C LYS A 180 8.29 1.55 -22.87
N ARG A 181 7.15 1.40 -22.19
CA ARG A 181 7.04 1.53 -20.75
C ARG A 181 7.52 0.27 -20.07
N TYR A 182 8.45 0.42 -19.13
CA TYR A 182 8.99 -0.70 -18.36
C TYR A 182 9.32 -0.27 -16.93
N ILE A 183 8.94 -1.09 -15.97
CA ILE A 183 9.29 -0.94 -14.56
C ILE A 183 10.00 -2.22 -14.13
N MET A 184 11.33 -2.16 -14.02
CA MET A 184 12.20 -3.32 -13.81
C MET A 184 12.87 -3.26 -12.45
N HIS A 185 12.94 -4.40 -11.77
CA HIS A 185 13.49 -4.56 -10.43
C HIS A 185 14.60 -5.61 -10.47
N PHE A 186 15.78 -5.27 -9.98
CA PHE A 186 16.97 -6.13 -9.97
C PHE A 186 17.32 -6.46 -8.50
N PRO A 187 16.71 -7.51 -7.92
CA PRO A 187 16.86 -7.84 -6.49
C PRO A 187 18.27 -8.28 -6.06
N GLU A 188 19.15 -8.61 -6.99
CA GLU A 188 20.52 -9.07 -6.70
C GLU A 188 21.48 -7.92 -6.44
N ASP A 189 21.31 -6.78 -7.12
CA ASP A 189 22.13 -5.58 -6.97
C ASP A 189 21.37 -4.36 -6.41
N ASN A 190 20.12 -4.59 -6.00
CA ASN A 190 19.20 -3.59 -5.44
C ASN A 190 18.94 -2.39 -6.37
N THR A 191 18.76 -2.65 -7.66
CA THR A 191 18.48 -1.63 -8.67
C THR A 191 17.00 -1.62 -9.09
N ILE A 192 16.48 -0.43 -9.37
CA ILE A 192 15.15 -0.19 -9.91
C ILE A 192 15.31 0.73 -11.12
N ILE A 193 14.76 0.33 -12.27
CA ILE A 193 14.75 1.15 -13.49
C ILE A 193 13.31 1.33 -13.97
N SER A 194 12.89 2.57 -14.17
CA SER A 194 11.58 2.94 -14.71
C SER A 194 11.75 3.86 -15.92
N VAL A 195 11.15 3.50 -17.06
CA VAL A 195 11.22 4.27 -18.31
C VAL A 195 9.85 4.45 -18.95
N ASN A 196 9.63 5.58 -19.61
CA ASN A 196 8.37 5.94 -20.31
C ASN A 196 7.12 5.97 -19.43
N SER A 197 7.26 6.38 -18.17
CA SER A 197 6.13 6.75 -17.31
C SER A 197 6.45 8.05 -16.57
N ALA A 198 5.40 8.76 -16.15
CA ALA A 198 5.36 9.97 -15.35
C ALA A 198 4.34 9.81 -14.18
N TYR A 199 3.71 8.64 -14.03
CA TYR A 199 2.61 8.42 -13.09
C TYR A 199 3.03 7.69 -11.80
N GLY A 200 2.73 8.33 -10.68
CA GLY A 200 2.56 7.71 -9.35
C GLY A 200 3.48 6.52 -9.04
N GLY A 201 2.89 5.34 -8.84
CA GLY A 201 3.62 4.13 -8.42
C GLY A 201 4.65 3.59 -9.42
N ASN A 202 4.70 4.10 -10.65
CA ASN A 202 5.73 3.75 -11.63
C ASN A 202 6.98 4.64 -11.49
N VAL A 203 6.83 5.84 -10.93
CA VAL A 203 7.90 6.85 -10.87
C VAL A 203 8.33 7.18 -9.45
N LEU A 204 7.48 6.99 -8.43
CA LEU A 204 7.89 7.10 -7.02
C LEU A 204 8.58 5.81 -6.60
N LEU A 205 9.86 5.66 -6.96
CA LEU A 205 10.55 4.37 -6.86
C LEU A 205 10.70 3.91 -5.41
N GLY A 206 10.76 4.85 -4.46
CA GLY A 206 10.72 4.55 -3.02
C GLY A 206 9.45 3.81 -2.57
N LYS A 207 8.30 4.03 -3.24
CA LYS A 207 7.00 3.47 -2.82
C LYS A 207 6.86 1.98 -3.13
N LYS A 208 6.25 1.59 -4.26
CA LYS A 208 5.95 0.17 -4.52
C LYS A 208 7.18 -0.61 -4.98
N CYS A 209 8.06 0.02 -5.75
CA CYS A 209 9.24 -0.62 -6.34
C CYS A 209 10.27 -0.98 -5.26
N PHE A 210 10.61 -0.02 -4.40
CA PHE A 210 11.51 -0.28 -3.28
C PHE A 210 10.74 -0.91 -2.11
N ALA A 211 9.81 -0.21 -1.47
CA ALA A 211 9.31 -0.60 -0.17
C ALA A 211 8.52 -1.92 -0.11
N LEU A 212 8.17 -2.50 -1.27
CA LEU A 212 7.64 -3.86 -1.36
C LEU A 212 8.50 -4.78 -2.23
N ARG A 213 8.73 -4.48 -3.52
CA ARG A 213 9.41 -5.47 -4.41
C ARG A 213 10.87 -5.69 -4.03
N ILE A 214 11.70 -4.65 -4.00
CA ILE A 214 13.10 -4.83 -3.54
C ILE A 214 13.13 -5.19 -2.04
N ALA A 215 12.26 -4.57 -1.24
CA ALA A 215 12.22 -4.78 0.21
C ALA A 215 11.83 -6.20 0.63
N THR A 216 10.93 -6.89 -0.09
CA THR A 216 10.58 -8.29 0.22
C THR A 216 11.80 -9.19 0.06
N ASN A 217 12.57 -9.01 -1.02
CA ASN A 217 13.81 -9.77 -1.22
C ASN A 217 14.89 -9.43 -0.18
N LEU A 218 15.07 -8.15 0.16
CA LEU A 218 15.96 -7.72 1.25
C LEU A 218 15.51 -8.33 2.58
N GLY A 219 14.21 -8.29 2.85
CA GLY A 219 13.57 -8.86 4.03
C GLY A 219 13.89 -10.34 4.17
N LYS A 220 13.67 -11.12 3.11
CA LYS A 220 14.04 -12.55 3.10
C LYS A 220 15.52 -12.77 3.41
N LYS A 221 16.42 -12.02 2.76
CA LYS A 221 17.88 -12.14 2.95
C LYS A 221 18.33 -11.78 4.38
N GLU A 222 17.67 -10.81 5.00
CA GLU A 222 18.04 -10.25 6.29
C GLU A 222 17.16 -10.75 7.46
N GLY A 223 16.14 -11.57 7.18
CA GLY A 223 15.25 -12.17 8.19
C GLY A 223 14.14 -11.27 8.73
N TRP A 224 13.52 -10.43 7.89
CA TRP A 224 12.39 -9.56 8.23
C TRP A 224 11.37 -9.46 7.08
N MET A 225 10.19 -8.88 7.31
CA MET A 225 9.08 -8.92 6.34
C MET A 225 8.75 -7.52 5.80
N ALA A 226 8.47 -7.42 4.50
CA ALA A 226 7.96 -6.20 3.87
C ALA A 226 6.56 -6.49 3.32
N GLU A 227 5.54 -5.86 3.90
CA GLU A 227 4.16 -6.25 3.70
C GLU A 227 3.28 -5.07 3.26
N HIS A 228 2.30 -5.36 2.41
CA HIS A 228 1.30 -4.39 1.96
C HIS A 228 0.20 -4.20 3.01
N MET A 229 0.60 -3.70 4.16
CA MET A 229 -0.24 -3.55 5.34
C MET A 229 -0.29 -2.10 5.81
N LEU A 230 -1.48 -1.68 6.24
CA LEU A 230 -1.58 -0.56 7.16
C LEU A 230 -1.06 -0.94 8.55
N ILE A 231 -0.76 0.05 9.37
CA ILE A 231 -0.48 -0.09 10.80
C ILE A 231 -1.34 0.92 11.55
N LEU A 232 -2.20 0.42 12.44
CA LEU A 232 -3.09 1.24 13.27
C LEU A 232 -2.86 0.93 14.75
N GLY A 233 -2.98 1.95 15.60
CA GLY A 233 -3.03 1.83 17.04
C GLY A 233 -4.47 1.97 17.53
N VAL A 234 -4.87 1.14 18.49
CA VAL A 234 -6.14 1.26 19.23
C VAL A 234 -5.82 1.27 20.72
N LYS A 235 -6.39 2.22 21.46
CA LYS A 235 -6.36 2.24 22.91
C LYS A 235 -7.79 2.30 23.41
N ARG A 236 -8.18 1.24 24.11
CA ARG A 236 -9.49 1.15 24.73
C ARG A 236 -9.43 1.76 26.13
N PRO A 237 -10.56 2.11 26.75
CA PRO A 237 -10.58 2.79 28.05
C PRO A 237 -9.86 2.02 29.16
N GLN A 238 -9.89 0.69 29.11
CA GLN A 238 -9.22 -0.22 30.03
C GLN A 238 -7.72 -0.41 29.73
N ASP A 239 -7.26 -0.04 28.54
CA ASP A 239 -5.89 -0.31 28.11
C ASP A 239 -4.92 0.70 28.73
N LYS A 240 -3.85 0.17 29.34
CA LYS A 240 -2.73 1.00 29.83
C LYS A 240 -1.87 1.53 28.68
N GLU A 241 -1.70 0.71 27.64
CA GLU A 241 -0.85 0.98 26.48
C GLU A 241 -1.63 0.74 25.19
N MET A 242 -1.30 1.51 24.15
CA MET A 242 -1.87 1.34 22.82
C MET A 242 -1.56 -0.07 22.27
N LYS A 243 -2.55 -0.70 21.66
CA LYS A 243 -2.41 -1.98 20.95
C LYS A 243 -2.30 -1.71 19.47
N TYR A 244 -1.34 -2.34 18.80
CA TYR A 244 -1.11 -2.11 17.37
C TYR A 244 -1.54 -3.31 16.53
N VAL A 245 -2.16 -3.02 15.40
CA VAL A 245 -2.66 -3.99 14.45
C VAL A 245 -2.12 -3.65 13.07
N ALA A 246 -1.62 -4.66 12.37
CA ALA A 246 -1.32 -4.56 10.94
C ALA A 246 -2.46 -5.19 10.14
N ALA A 247 -2.83 -4.61 8.99
CA ALA A 247 -3.87 -5.20 8.14
C ALA A 247 -3.56 -5.12 6.65
N ALA A 248 -3.60 -6.28 5.98
CA ALA A 248 -3.40 -6.45 4.55
C ALA A 248 -4.74 -6.60 3.84
N PHE A 249 -5.13 -5.56 3.09
CA PHE A 249 -6.24 -5.59 2.15
C PHE A 249 -5.75 -5.19 0.75
N PRO A 250 -6.28 -5.79 -0.33
CA PRO A 250 -5.98 -5.37 -1.69
C PRO A 250 -6.21 -3.87 -1.94
N SER A 251 -5.67 -3.36 -3.05
CA SER A 251 -5.85 -1.96 -3.42
C SER A 251 -7.33 -1.57 -3.47
N ALA A 252 -7.68 -0.43 -2.86
CA ALA A 252 -9.06 0.07 -2.74
C ALA A 252 -10.04 -0.82 -1.97
N CYS A 253 -9.55 -1.71 -1.08
CA CYS A 253 -10.38 -2.53 -0.19
C CYS A 253 -10.40 -2.04 1.27
N GLY A 254 -10.16 -0.74 1.50
CA GLY A 254 -10.42 -0.10 2.81
C GLY A 254 -9.22 0.10 3.75
N LYS A 255 -7.96 -0.08 3.28
CA LYS A 255 -6.79 0.14 4.15
C LYS A 255 -6.74 1.56 4.73
N THR A 256 -6.74 2.59 3.91
CA THR A 256 -6.72 3.99 4.37
C THR A 256 -7.91 4.34 5.27
N ASN A 257 -9.10 3.78 5.00
CA ASN A 257 -10.28 3.98 5.87
C ASN A 257 -10.09 3.32 7.24
N LEU A 258 -9.49 2.12 7.32
CA LEU A 258 -9.26 1.44 8.59
C LEU A 258 -8.10 2.05 9.38
N ALA A 259 -7.01 2.45 8.70
CA ALA A 259 -5.85 3.09 9.32
C ALA A 259 -6.20 4.44 9.97
N MET A 260 -7.18 5.15 9.40
CA MET A 260 -7.64 6.46 9.83
C MET A 260 -9.07 6.42 10.38
N LEU A 261 -9.48 5.27 10.90
CA LEU A 261 -10.85 5.03 11.36
C LEU A 261 -11.25 6.03 12.45
N ILE A 262 -12.46 6.56 12.34
CA ILE A 262 -13.13 7.29 13.41
C ILE A 262 -14.19 6.36 14.01
N PRO A 263 -14.06 5.97 15.30
CA PRO A 263 -15.05 5.14 15.96
C PRO A 263 -16.45 5.78 15.99
N PRO A 264 -17.52 4.98 16.10
CA PRO A 264 -18.85 5.52 16.34
C PRO A 264 -18.86 6.36 17.63
N LYS A 265 -19.78 7.33 17.71
CA LYS A 265 -19.84 8.29 18.82
C LYS A 265 -19.80 7.63 20.20
N GLN A 266 -20.49 6.51 20.40
CA GLN A 266 -20.49 5.78 21.67
C GLN A 266 -19.10 5.29 22.11
N TYR A 267 -18.25 4.89 21.17
CA TYR A 267 -16.88 4.46 21.45
C TYR A 267 -16.00 5.66 21.77
N LEU A 268 -16.16 6.77 21.04
CA LEU A 268 -15.46 8.02 21.33
C LEU A 268 -15.81 8.55 22.74
N ASP A 269 -17.10 8.59 23.07
CA ASP A 269 -17.58 9.04 24.38
C ASP A 269 -17.11 8.13 25.53
N ALA A 270 -16.92 6.83 25.25
CA ALA A 270 -16.34 5.88 26.19
C ALA A 270 -14.82 6.04 26.38
N GLY A 271 -14.13 6.80 25.51
CA GLY A 271 -12.69 7.05 25.60
C GLY A 271 -11.82 6.16 24.71
N TYR A 272 -12.37 5.57 23.64
CA TYR A 272 -11.56 4.85 22.66
C TYR A 272 -10.76 5.82 21.79
N GLU A 273 -9.48 5.52 21.62
CA GLU A 273 -8.57 6.27 20.75
C GLU A 273 -8.06 5.39 19.61
N VAL A 274 -8.06 5.94 18.38
CA VAL A 274 -7.49 5.28 17.19
C VAL A 274 -6.46 6.20 16.56
N GLN A 275 -5.29 5.65 16.23
CA GLN A 275 -4.18 6.40 15.65
C GLN A 275 -3.59 5.68 14.43
N CYS A 276 -3.21 6.45 13.41
CA CYS A 276 -2.60 5.97 12.17
C CYS A 276 -1.07 5.98 12.29
N VAL A 277 -0.41 4.84 12.15
CA VAL A 277 1.06 4.74 11.99
C VAL A 277 1.44 4.63 10.50
N GLY A 278 0.61 3.99 9.69
CA GLY A 278 0.76 3.93 8.23
C GLY A 278 -0.47 3.30 7.57
N ASP A 279 -0.71 3.59 6.29
CA ASP A 279 -1.94 3.15 5.61
C ASP A 279 -1.72 2.14 4.46
N ASP A 280 -0.47 1.82 4.14
CA ASP A 280 -0.16 1.08 2.90
C ASP A 280 0.97 0.06 3.04
N ILE A 281 2.07 0.37 3.74
CA ILE A 281 3.24 -0.50 3.83
C ILE A 281 3.70 -0.66 5.29
N ALA A 282 4.03 -1.89 5.66
CA ALA A 282 4.63 -2.23 6.95
C ALA A 282 5.93 -3.01 6.73
N TRP A 283 7.01 -2.59 7.41
CA TRP A 283 8.21 -3.40 7.56
C TRP A 283 8.23 -3.99 8.97
N ILE A 284 8.31 -5.32 9.05
CA ILE A 284 8.09 -6.07 10.29
C ILE A 284 9.35 -6.87 10.64
N ARG A 285 9.86 -6.72 11.86
CA ARG A 285 11.07 -7.38 12.38
C ARG A 285 10.77 -8.07 13.70
N VAL A 286 11.56 -9.07 14.05
CA VAL A 286 11.60 -9.56 15.44
C VAL A 286 12.31 -8.50 16.29
N GLY A 287 11.60 -7.94 17.27
CA GLY A 287 12.14 -6.98 18.22
C GLY A 287 12.99 -7.64 19.30
N GLU A 288 13.65 -6.83 20.12
CA GLU A 288 14.52 -7.32 21.21
C GLU A 288 13.77 -8.16 22.27
N ASP A 289 12.46 -7.93 22.42
CA ASP A 289 11.59 -8.70 23.31
C ASP A 289 11.06 -10.01 22.70
N GLY A 290 11.43 -10.29 21.45
CA GLY A 290 11.02 -11.46 20.68
C GLY A 290 9.64 -11.34 20.02
N ARG A 291 8.93 -10.21 20.14
CA ARG A 291 7.66 -9.97 19.42
C ARG A 291 7.93 -9.47 18.00
N LEU A 292 6.90 -9.47 17.15
CA LEU A 292 6.97 -8.78 15.86
C LEU A 292 6.69 -7.28 16.03
N TRP A 293 7.62 -6.45 15.57
CA TRP A 293 7.54 -4.99 15.59
C TRP A 293 7.46 -4.44 14.17
N ALA A 294 6.57 -3.49 13.93
CA ALA A 294 6.30 -2.92 12.62
C ALA A 294 6.67 -1.44 12.55
N CYS A 295 7.16 -0.98 11.41
CA CYS A 295 7.26 0.45 11.09
C CYS A 295 6.60 0.75 9.74
N ASN A 296 6.11 1.98 9.59
CA ASN A 296 5.76 2.53 8.29
C ASN A 296 7.02 3.12 7.63
N PRO A 297 7.47 2.60 6.47
CA PRO A 297 8.61 3.19 5.77
C PRO A 297 8.27 4.53 5.08
N GLU A 298 7.00 4.85 4.85
CA GLU A 298 6.56 6.05 4.12
C GLU A 298 6.44 7.28 5.04
N ASN A 299 6.49 8.48 4.45
CA ASN A 299 6.41 9.77 5.13
C ASN A 299 5.12 10.57 4.80
N GLY A 300 4.31 10.06 3.89
CA GLY A 300 3.10 10.70 3.38
C GLY A 300 2.06 9.69 2.94
N PHE A 301 0.91 10.19 2.50
CA PHE A 301 -0.20 9.39 1.98
C PHE A 301 -0.35 9.60 0.49
N PHE A 302 -0.36 8.51 -0.29
CA PHE A 302 -0.63 8.51 -1.73
C PHE A 302 -2.01 7.90 -2.02
N GLY A 303 -3.05 8.55 -1.52
CA GLY A 303 -4.41 8.04 -1.47
C GLY A 303 -5.17 8.20 -2.79
N VAL A 304 -6.16 7.32 -3.01
CA VAL A 304 -7.14 7.46 -4.10
C VAL A 304 -8.10 8.60 -3.73
N ALA A 305 -8.26 9.59 -4.60
CA ALA A 305 -9.13 10.73 -4.30
C ALA A 305 -10.64 10.38 -4.39
N PRO A 306 -11.16 9.79 -5.50
CA PRO A 306 -12.59 9.53 -5.65
C PRO A 306 -13.17 8.69 -4.52
N GLY A 307 -14.31 9.13 -3.96
CA GLY A 307 -14.95 8.50 -2.81
C GLY A 307 -14.48 8.97 -1.42
N THR A 308 -13.35 9.68 -1.33
CA THR A 308 -12.90 10.31 -0.08
C THR A 308 -13.74 11.55 0.21
N ASN A 309 -14.40 11.61 1.37
CA ASN A 309 -15.22 12.74 1.81
C ASN A 309 -15.38 12.77 3.34
N GLU A 310 -16.06 13.79 3.86
CA GLU A 310 -16.31 13.97 5.31
C GLU A 310 -17.08 12.79 5.95
N LYS A 311 -17.83 11.99 5.17
CA LYS A 311 -18.54 10.80 5.67
C LYS A 311 -17.66 9.55 5.67
N SER A 312 -16.87 9.34 4.61
CA SER A 312 -16.13 8.10 4.38
C SER A 312 -14.76 8.08 5.06
N ASN A 313 -14.04 9.19 5.03
CA ASN A 313 -12.72 9.34 5.66
C ASN A 313 -12.38 10.83 5.89
N PRO A 314 -12.94 11.45 6.93
CA PRO A 314 -12.67 12.85 7.26
C PRO A 314 -11.19 13.11 7.61
N ASN A 315 -10.48 12.13 8.19
CA ASN A 315 -9.05 12.24 8.49
C ASN A 315 -8.19 12.32 7.21
N ALA A 316 -8.47 11.48 6.22
CA ALA A 316 -7.81 11.56 4.92
C ALA A 316 -8.12 12.88 4.23
N LEU A 317 -9.39 13.32 4.22
CA LEU A 317 -9.78 14.59 3.62
C LEU A 317 -9.08 15.79 4.31
N ALA A 318 -9.00 15.80 5.64
CA ALA A 318 -8.28 16.82 6.40
C ALA A 318 -6.79 16.88 6.00
N SER A 319 -6.16 15.73 5.79
CA SER A 319 -4.75 15.64 5.36
C SER A 319 -4.50 16.35 4.03
N THR A 320 -5.50 16.39 3.14
CA THR A 320 -5.37 17.03 1.81
C THR A 320 -5.47 18.55 1.81
N LYS A 321 -5.84 19.18 2.93
CA LYS A 321 -6.16 20.61 3.00
C LYS A 321 -4.93 21.52 2.97
N GLN A 322 -3.73 20.97 3.14
CA GLN A 322 -2.47 21.74 3.09
C GLN A 322 -1.34 20.92 2.49
N GLY A 323 -0.44 21.58 1.75
CA GLY A 323 0.83 21.00 1.28
C GLY A 323 0.68 19.80 0.34
N THR A 324 -0.49 19.61 -0.26
CA THR A 324 -0.86 18.41 -1.01
C THR A 324 -0.69 18.59 -2.51
N ILE A 325 -0.19 17.55 -3.18
CA ILE A 325 -0.17 17.48 -4.64
C ILE A 325 -1.34 16.63 -5.11
N PHE A 326 -2.25 17.21 -5.88
CA PHE A 326 -3.37 16.48 -6.51
C PHE A 326 -3.03 16.11 -7.94
N THR A 327 -3.29 14.85 -8.32
CA THR A 327 -3.00 14.34 -9.66
C THR A 327 -4.27 13.79 -10.31
N ASN A 328 -4.64 14.34 -11.47
CA ASN A 328 -5.79 13.93 -12.29
C ASN A 328 -7.17 14.04 -11.61
N VAL A 329 -7.33 14.95 -10.65
CA VAL A 329 -8.65 15.36 -10.15
C VAL A 329 -9.28 16.43 -11.07
N ALA A 330 -10.53 16.80 -10.83
CA ALA A 330 -11.15 17.95 -11.48
C ALA A 330 -10.72 19.26 -10.82
N ILE A 331 -10.70 20.35 -11.57
CA ILE A 331 -10.49 21.71 -11.05
C ILE A 331 -11.82 22.44 -11.02
N ASN A 332 -12.13 23.11 -9.91
CA ASN A 332 -13.21 24.07 -9.84
C ASN A 332 -12.69 25.45 -10.27
N PRO A 333 -13.08 25.97 -11.45
CA PRO A 333 -12.57 27.24 -11.94
C PRO A 333 -13.11 28.44 -11.16
N ALA A 334 -14.17 28.30 -10.36
CA ALA A 334 -14.77 29.40 -9.61
C ALA A 334 -13.88 29.90 -8.46
N ASP A 335 -13.16 28.99 -7.82
CA ASP A 335 -12.33 29.26 -6.64
C ASP A 335 -10.92 28.68 -6.76
N ASN A 336 -10.56 28.08 -7.90
CA ASN A 336 -9.28 27.40 -8.14
C ASN A 336 -8.96 26.31 -7.10
N THR A 337 -9.98 25.54 -6.71
CA THR A 337 -9.87 24.34 -5.87
C THR A 337 -10.04 23.07 -6.69
N VAL A 338 -10.09 21.91 -6.02
CA VAL A 338 -10.22 20.60 -6.66
C VAL A 338 -11.55 19.93 -6.32
N TRP A 339 -11.99 19.04 -7.20
CA TRP A 339 -13.15 18.19 -6.97
C TRP A 339 -12.94 16.78 -7.53
N TRP A 340 -13.64 15.80 -6.96
CA TRP A 340 -13.71 14.43 -7.46
C TRP A 340 -15.06 13.81 -7.14
N GLU A 341 -15.38 12.69 -7.79
CA GLU A 341 -16.63 11.98 -7.60
C GLU A 341 -16.87 11.67 -6.11
N LYS A 342 -18.04 12.09 -5.62
CA LYS A 342 -18.51 11.91 -4.24
C LYS A 342 -17.72 12.72 -3.20
N LEU A 343 -16.96 13.75 -3.57
CA LEU A 343 -16.42 14.72 -2.60
C LEU A 343 -17.54 15.46 -1.87
N THR A 344 -18.51 15.95 -2.64
CA THR A 344 -19.72 16.65 -2.17
C THR A 344 -20.97 15.84 -2.53
N LYS A 345 -22.10 16.13 -1.88
CA LYS A 345 -23.40 15.49 -2.18
C LYS A 345 -23.86 15.81 -3.60
N GLU A 346 -23.74 17.08 -4.00
CA GLU A 346 -24.06 17.56 -5.34
C GLU A 346 -22.77 18.02 -6.02
N ALA A 347 -22.60 17.65 -7.29
CA ALA A 347 -21.45 18.08 -8.08
C ALA A 347 -21.59 19.57 -8.47
N PRO A 348 -20.49 20.35 -8.47
CA PRO A 348 -20.51 21.72 -8.99
C PRO A 348 -21.01 21.78 -10.43
N ALA A 349 -21.73 22.86 -10.77
CA ALA A 349 -22.36 23.02 -12.08
C ALA A 349 -21.35 23.06 -13.23
N ASN A 350 -20.15 23.60 -12.98
CA ASN A 350 -19.08 23.70 -13.95
C ASN A 350 -17.75 23.32 -13.31
N LEU A 351 -17.02 22.41 -13.94
CA LEU A 351 -15.66 22.02 -13.59
C LEU A 351 -14.78 21.97 -14.84
N ILE A 352 -13.49 21.80 -14.64
CA ILE A 352 -12.55 21.34 -15.66
C ILE A 352 -12.19 19.90 -15.29
N ASP A 353 -12.49 18.94 -16.15
CA ASP A 353 -12.17 17.53 -15.91
C ASP A 353 -10.66 17.28 -15.88
N TRP A 354 -10.29 16.08 -15.46
CA TRP A 354 -8.90 15.65 -15.37
C TRP A 354 -8.16 15.64 -16.70
N THR A 355 -8.85 15.65 -17.85
CA THR A 355 -8.26 15.78 -19.19
C THR A 355 -8.10 17.25 -19.63
N GLY A 356 -8.55 18.19 -18.81
CA GLY A 356 -8.50 19.63 -19.09
C GLY A 356 -9.68 20.17 -19.89
N LYS A 357 -10.76 19.39 -20.06
CA LYS A 357 -11.94 19.80 -20.83
C LYS A 357 -13.02 20.33 -19.88
N PRO A 358 -13.87 21.27 -20.34
CA PRO A 358 -15.06 21.66 -19.57
C PRO A 358 -15.92 20.46 -19.20
N TRP A 359 -16.47 20.48 -17.99
CA TRP A 359 -17.26 19.40 -17.43
C TRP A 359 -18.50 19.95 -16.73
N THR A 360 -19.63 19.28 -16.94
CA THR A 360 -20.91 19.51 -16.26
C THR A 360 -21.44 18.16 -15.76
N PRO A 361 -22.31 18.13 -14.74
CA PRO A 361 -22.84 16.87 -14.19
C PRO A 361 -23.54 15.95 -15.21
N ASP A 362 -24.07 16.51 -16.30
CA ASP A 362 -24.81 15.82 -17.35
C ASP A 362 -23.95 15.43 -18.57
N CYS A 363 -22.65 15.74 -18.60
CA CYS A 363 -21.82 15.51 -19.79
C CYS A 363 -21.41 14.04 -20.01
N GLY A 364 -21.85 13.10 -19.16
CA GLY A 364 -21.65 11.65 -19.32
C GLY A 364 -20.22 11.14 -19.12
N ARG A 365 -19.32 11.95 -18.54
CA ARG A 365 -17.92 11.59 -18.26
C ARG A 365 -17.62 11.79 -16.77
N ASN A 366 -16.62 11.12 -16.22
CA ASN A 366 -16.12 11.44 -14.88
C ASN A 366 -15.32 12.75 -14.92
N ALA A 367 -15.46 13.58 -13.90
CA ALA A 367 -14.69 14.80 -13.71
C ALA A 367 -13.26 14.47 -13.27
N ALA A 368 -13.08 13.55 -12.30
CA ALA A 368 -11.77 13.05 -11.90
C ALA A 368 -11.49 11.68 -12.52
N HIS A 369 -10.21 11.37 -12.76
CA HIS A 369 -9.84 10.01 -13.15
C HIS A 369 -10.18 9.05 -11.99
N PRO A 370 -10.71 7.84 -12.22
CA PRO A 370 -11.03 6.88 -11.14
C PRO A 370 -9.85 6.51 -10.24
N ASN A 371 -8.63 6.58 -10.78
CA ASN A 371 -7.36 6.36 -10.07
C ASN A 371 -6.58 7.66 -9.84
N SER A 372 -7.26 8.81 -9.84
CA SER A 372 -6.69 10.10 -9.42
C SER A 372 -6.27 10.06 -7.95
N ARG A 373 -5.27 10.87 -7.62
CA ARG A 373 -4.52 10.76 -6.36
C ARG A 373 -4.40 12.10 -5.66
N PHE A 374 -4.30 12.03 -4.34
CA PHE A 374 -3.66 13.06 -3.54
C PHE A 374 -2.37 12.50 -2.96
N THR A 375 -1.32 13.31 -2.95
CA THR A 375 -0.07 13.06 -2.23
C THR A 375 -0.01 14.06 -1.08
N ALA A 376 -0.39 13.62 0.11
CA ALA A 376 -0.57 14.47 1.28
C ALA A 376 0.52 14.22 2.35
N PRO A 377 1.07 15.27 2.99
CA PRO A 377 1.96 15.11 4.14
C PRO A 377 1.24 14.39 5.28
N ALA A 378 1.84 13.31 5.81
CA ALA A 378 1.18 12.51 6.83
C ALA A 378 0.94 13.27 8.14
N ILE A 379 1.77 14.27 8.43
CA ILE A 379 1.65 15.14 9.60
C ILE A 379 0.34 15.94 9.65
N ASN A 380 -0.33 16.12 8.50
CA ASN A 380 -1.62 16.81 8.42
C ASN A 380 -2.80 15.91 8.80
N CYS A 381 -2.57 14.61 9.03
CA CYS A 381 -3.61 13.68 9.44
C CYS A 381 -3.96 13.90 10.93
N PRO A 382 -5.23 14.23 11.26
CA PRO A 382 -5.61 14.53 12.65
C PRO A 382 -5.40 13.37 13.62
N CYS A 383 -5.40 12.13 13.11
CA CYS A 383 -5.18 10.93 13.91
C CYS A 383 -3.78 10.33 13.71
N ILE A 384 -2.79 11.09 13.23
CA ILE A 384 -1.42 10.59 13.09
C ILE A 384 -0.86 10.17 14.46
N SER A 385 -0.28 8.97 14.54
CA SER A 385 0.28 8.48 15.79
C SER A 385 1.59 9.21 16.13
N PRO A 386 1.87 9.49 17.42
CA PRO A 386 3.20 9.91 17.86
C PRO A 386 4.30 8.91 17.44
N GLU A 387 3.97 7.63 17.34
CA GLU A 387 4.89 6.57 16.90
C GLU A 387 5.16 6.55 15.39
N PHE A 388 4.51 7.43 14.59
CA PHE A 388 4.76 7.54 13.14
C PHE A 388 6.24 7.77 12.80
N ASN A 389 6.94 8.53 13.66
CA ASN A 389 8.38 8.79 13.53
C ASN A 389 9.22 8.00 14.56
N SER A 390 8.68 6.90 15.08
CA SER A 390 9.41 6.01 15.98
C SER A 390 10.55 5.32 15.24
N LYS A 391 11.75 5.33 15.84
CA LYS A 391 12.89 4.56 15.31
C LYS A 391 12.79 3.08 15.65
N ALA A 392 12.05 2.72 16.70
CA ALA A 392 11.88 1.34 17.15
C ALA A 392 10.71 0.61 16.45
N GLY A 393 9.77 1.36 15.88
CA GLY A 393 8.50 0.79 15.40
C GLY A 393 7.53 0.53 16.55
N VAL A 394 6.50 -0.28 16.28
CA VAL A 394 5.44 -0.60 17.24
C VAL A 394 5.19 -2.12 17.34
N PRO A 395 4.94 -2.69 18.53
CA PRO A 395 4.73 -4.13 18.69
C PRO A 395 3.33 -4.54 18.21
N LEU A 396 3.26 -5.53 17.32
CA LEU A 396 1.99 -6.02 16.78
C LEU A 396 1.28 -6.95 17.77
N SER A 397 0.01 -6.67 18.01
CA SER A 397 -0.92 -7.54 18.75
C SER A 397 -1.68 -8.46 17.80
N ALA A 398 -2.03 -7.96 16.60
CA ALA A 398 -2.75 -8.72 15.58
C ALA A 398 -2.28 -8.39 14.15
N ILE A 399 -2.47 -9.36 13.26
CA ILE A 399 -2.40 -9.20 11.81
C ILE A 399 -3.79 -9.54 11.24
N ILE A 400 -4.32 -8.69 10.36
CA ILE A 400 -5.64 -8.88 9.76
C ILE A 400 -5.50 -9.02 8.24
N PHE A 401 -6.04 -10.09 7.68
CA PHE A 401 -6.26 -10.26 6.25
C PHE A 401 -7.70 -9.90 5.88
N GLY A 402 -7.96 -9.55 4.62
CA GLY A 402 -9.32 -9.29 4.18
C GLY A 402 -9.41 -8.84 2.72
N GLY A 403 -10.57 -9.03 2.12
CA GLY A 403 -10.82 -8.72 0.73
C GLY A 403 -12.30 -8.47 0.46
N ARG A 404 -12.62 -7.96 -0.74
CA ARG A 404 -14.01 -7.76 -1.16
C ARG A 404 -14.62 -9.09 -1.57
N ARG A 405 -15.44 -9.67 -0.69
CA ARG A 405 -16.15 -10.94 -0.91
C ARG A 405 -17.66 -10.73 -0.69
N ALA A 406 -18.45 -10.74 -1.76
CA ALA A 406 -19.91 -10.63 -1.65
C ALA A 406 -20.53 -11.82 -0.88
N THR A 407 -19.93 -13.02 -1.02
CA THR A 407 -20.40 -14.27 -0.40
C THR A 407 -19.27 -15.05 0.27
N THR A 408 -19.63 -16.12 0.98
CA THR A 408 -18.74 -17.14 1.59
C THR A 408 -18.03 -16.70 2.87
N THR A 409 -17.20 -15.65 2.82
CA THR A 409 -16.38 -15.21 3.96
C THR A 409 -17.22 -14.48 5.00
N PRO A 410 -17.18 -14.86 6.30
CA PRO A 410 -17.91 -14.16 7.36
C PRO A 410 -17.27 -12.82 7.71
N LEU A 411 -17.96 -12.01 8.53
CA LEU A 411 -17.50 -10.67 8.94
C LEU A 411 -16.10 -10.68 9.55
N VAL A 412 -15.83 -11.64 10.44
CA VAL A 412 -14.52 -11.84 11.06
C VAL A 412 -14.34 -13.29 11.51
N TYR A 413 -13.12 -13.81 11.42
CA TYR A 413 -12.69 -15.03 12.11
C TYR A 413 -11.19 -14.96 12.45
N GLN A 414 -10.81 -15.65 13.53
CA GLN A 414 -9.41 -15.82 13.97
C GLN A 414 -8.85 -17.13 13.40
N SER A 415 -7.59 -17.11 12.95
CA SER A 415 -6.84 -18.34 12.64
C SER A 415 -6.58 -19.17 13.91
N ARG A 416 -6.07 -20.40 13.71
CA ARG A 416 -5.84 -21.35 14.81
C ARG A 416 -4.48 -21.14 15.44
N ASP A 417 -3.51 -20.94 14.57
CA ASP A 417 -2.11 -20.67 14.86
C ASP A 417 -1.53 -19.85 13.69
N TRP A 418 -0.21 -19.63 13.72
CA TRP A 418 0.52 -18.90 12.69
C TRP A 418 0.51 -19.58 11.31
N ASN A 419 0.62 -20.90 11.25
CA ASN A 419 0.65 -21.63 9.99
C ASN A 419 -0.73 -21.65 9.33
N HIS A 420 -1.79 -21.83 10.13
CA HIS A 420 -3.16 -21.64 9.67
C HIS A 420 -3.40 -20.18 9.25
N GLY A 421 -2.85 -19.20 9.99
CA GLY A 421 -2.95 -17.79 9.61
C GLY A 421 -2.22 -17.46 8.31
N THR A 422 -1.08 -18.11 8.06
CA THR A 422 -0.34 -18.01 6.80
C THR A 422 -1.19 -18.59 5.66
N PHE A 423 -1.79 -19.77 5.85
CA PHE A 423 -2.77 -20.34 4.90
C PHE A 423 -3.95 -19.40 4.63
N VAL A 424 -4.52 -18.77 5.68
CA VAL A 424 -5.59 -17.77 5.52
C VAL A 424 -5.14 -16.59 4.66
N GLY A 425 -3.88 -16.17 4.77
CA GLY A 425 -3.28 -15.16 3.90
C GLY A 425 -3.13 -15.62 2.45
N THR A 426 -2.72 -16.88 2.23
CA THR A 426 -2.48 -17.42 0.86
C THR A 426 -3.75 -17.63 0.06
N ILE A 427 -4.91 -17.81 0.72
CA ILE A 427 -6.20 -18.01 0.07
C ILE A 427 -7.02 -16.72 -0.09
N MET A 428 -6.41 -15.57 0.25
CA MET A 428 -7.09 -14.29 0.07
C MET A 428 -7.51 -14.09 -1.38
N SER A 429 -8.78 -13.75 -1.57
CA SER A 429 -9.33 -13.34 -2.85
C SER A 429 -10.19 -12.08 -2.69
N SER A 430 -10.23 -11.27 -3.74
CA SER A 430 -10.97 -10.02 -3.76
C SER A 430 -11.40 -9.69 -5.18
N GLU A 431 -12.53 -9.00 -5.30
CA GLU A 431 -12.95 -8.42 -6.57
C GLU A 431 -11.97 -7.33 -7.03
N THR A 432 -11.69 -7.29 -8.33
CA THR A 432 -10.80 -6.31 -8.97
C THR A 432 -11.32 -4.88 -8.88
N THR A 433 -10.40 -3.92 -8.75
CA THR A 433 -10.69 -2.47 -8.62
C THR A 433 -9.98 -1.66 -9.70
N ALA A 434 -10.31 -0.37 -9.84
CA ALA A 434 -9.71 0.52 -10.85
C ALA A 434 -8.23 0.89 -10.60
N ALA A 435 -7.58 0.33 -9.57
CA ALA A 435 -6.19 0.63 -9.22
C ALA A 435 -5.15 -0.09 -10.11
N ALA A 436 -5.58 -1.03 -10.96
CA ALA A 436 -4.78 -1.72 -11.96
C ALA A 436 -5.54 -1.77 -13.29
N THR A 437 -4.85 -2.03 -14.40
CA THR A 437 -5.48 -2.21 -15.72
C THR A 437 -6.27 -3.52 -15.78
N GLY A 438 -7.50 -3.50 -16.32
CA GLY A 438 -8.35 -4.70 -16.47
C GLY A 438 -9.83 -4.47 -16.14
N ALA A 439 -10.62 -5.55 -16.18
CA ALA A 439 -12.05 -5.53 -15.80
C ALA A 439 -12.22 -5.35 -14.28
N VAL A 440 -13.19 -4.53 -13.86
CA VAL A 440 -13.55 -4.27 -12.45
C VAL A 440 -14.65 -5.22 -12.00
N GLY A 441 -14.61 -5.70 -10.75
CA GLY A 441 -15.63 -6.56 -10.16
C GLY A 441 -15.43 -8.07 -10.38
N VAL A 442 -14.27 -8.49 -10.89
CA VAL A 442 -13.94 -9.91 -11.10
C VAL A 442 -13.23 -10.46 -9.88
N LEU A 443 -13.71 -11.57 -9.31
CA LEU A 443 -13.04 -12.22 -8.18
C LEU A 443 -11.67 -12.75 -8.62
N ARG A 444 -10.62 -12.41 -7.87
CA ARG A 444 -9.24 -12.80 -8.15
C ARG A 444 -8.54 -13.17 -6.85
N HIS A 445 -7.75 -14.24 -6.86
CA HIS A 445 -6.75 -14.48 -5.81
C HIS A 445 -5.80 -13.28 -5.70
N ASP A 446 -5.54 -12.83 -4.48
CA ASP A 446 -4.58 -11.79 -4.12
C ASP A 446 -3.92 -12.15 -2.77
N PRO A 447 -3.07 -13.20 -2.75
CA PRO A 447 -2.49 -13.73 -1.51
C PRO A 447 -1.75 -12.64 -0.74
N MET A 448 -2.05 -12.52 0.55
CA MET A 448 -1.53 -11.49 1.47
C MET A 448 -1.72 -10.04 0.99
N ALA A 449 -2.61 -9.79 0.01
CA ALA A 449 -2.69 -8.54 -0.73
C ALA A 449 -1.38 -8.13 -1.44
N MET A 450 -0.48 -9.09 -1.66
CA MET A 450 0.89 -8.88 -2.15
C MET A 450 1.09 -9.29 -3.60
N LYS A 451 0.03 -9.75 -4.28
CA LYS A 451 0.12 -10.36 -5.61
C LYS A 451 0.87 -9.54 -6.67
N PRO A 452 0.79 -8.20 -6.74
CA PRO A 452 1.55 -7.41 -7.71
C PRO A 452 2.89 -6.85 -7.14
N PHE A 453 3.28 -7.26 -5.94
CA PHE A 453 4.33 -6.60 -5.14
C PHE A 453 5.40 -7.55 -4.58
N MET A 454 5.26 -8.87 -4.74
CA MET A 454 6.32 -9.81 -4.35
C MET A 454 7.55 -9.61 -5.24
N GLY A 455 8.73 -9.53 -4.61
CA GLY A 455 10.01 -9.31 -5.31
C GLY A 455 10.75 -10.58 -5.71
N TYR A 456 10.18 -11.74 -5.41
CA TYR A 456 10.71 -13.07 -5.66
C TYR A 456 9.55 -14.07 -5.73
N SER A 457 9.85 -15.34 -6.01
CA SER A 457 8.83 -16.37 -6.24
C SER A 457 7.85 -16.52 -5.06
N VAL A 458 6.57 -16.69 -5.38
CA VAL A 458 5.45 -16.63 -4.42
C VAL A 458 5.51 -17.80 -3.43
N ASP A 459 5.90 -18.98 -3.87
CA ASP A 459 6.12 -20.18 -3.04
C ASP A 459 7.18 -19.93 -1.97
N LYS A 460 8.31 -19.31 -2.35
CA LYS A 460 9.37 -18.92 -1.40
C LYS A 460 8.88 -17.81 -0.47
N TYR A 461 7.98 -16.94 -0.91
CA TYR A 461 7.42 -15.89 -0.07
C TYR A 461 6.49 -16.48 1.00
N PHE A 462 5.69 -17.48 0.63
CA PHE A 462 4.88 -18.23 1.59
C PHE A 462 5.74 -19.02 2.58
N GLN A 463 6.81 -19.68 2.11
CA GLN A 463 7.75 -20.34 3.01
C GLN A 463 8.37 -19.35 3.99
N HIS A 464 8.73 -18.15 3.53
CA HIS A 464 9.30 -17.12 4.39
C HIS A 464 8.34 -16.68 5.51
N TRP A 465 7.03 -16.63 5.27
CA TRP A 465 6.04 -16.41 6.33
C TRP A 465 6.07 -17.51 7.38
N ILE A 466 6.15 -18.79 6.98
CA ILE A 466 6.27 -19.93 7.89
C ILE A 466 7.56 -19.81 8.72
N ASP A 467 8.68 -19.53 8.06
CA ASP A 467 9.99 -19.37 8.71
C ASP A 467 10.00 -18.21 9.72
N MET A 468 9.30 -17.12 9.42
CA MET A 468 9.17 -15.97 10.33
C MET A 468 8.35 -16.29 11.57
N GLY A 469 7.27 -17.07 11.43
CA GLY A 469 6.52 -17.58 12.58
C GLY A 469 7.37 -18.44 13.49
N ALA A 470 8.18 -19.34 12.91
CA ALA A 470 9.06 -20.23 13.67
C ALA A 470 10.17 -19.49 14.47
N LYS A 471 10.49 -18.23 14.11
CA LYS A 471 11.45 -17.40 14.86
C LYS A 471 10.86 -16.74 16.11
N VAL A 472 9.54 -16.74 16.24
CA VAL A 472 8.80 -16.05 17.31
C VAL A 472 8.13 -17.09 18.19
N GLU A 473 8.36 -17.03 19.51
CA GLU A 473 7.68 -17.89 20.48
C GLU A 473 6.15 -17.77 20.29
N GLU A 474 5.43 -18.89 20.30
CA GLU A 474 3.98 -18.93 20.01
C GLU A 474 3.18 -17.93 20.86
N SER A 475 3.54 -17.77 22.14
CA SER A 475 2.91 -16.82 23.06
C SER A 475 3.17 -15.33 22.74
N LYS A 476 4.14 -15.05 21.86
CA LYS A 476 4.55 -13.70 21.41
C LYS A 476 4.18 -13.41 19.96
N GLN A 477 3.65 -14.39 19.23
CA GLN A 477 3.15 -14.19 17.88
C GLN A 477 1.89 -13.31 17.92
N PRO A 478 1.76 -12.30 17.04
CA PRO A 478 0.49 -11.60 16.90
C PRO A 478 -0.57 -12.60 16.40
N LYS A 479 -1.80 -12.48 16.90
CA LYS A 479 -2.90 -13.33 16.43
C LYS A 479 -3.31 -12.92 15.01
N ILE A 480 -3.60 -13.89 14.15
CA ILE A 480 -3.99 -13.64 12.77
C ILE A 480 -5.51 -13.76 12.64
N PHE A 481 -6.11 -12.80 11.95
CA PHE A 481 -7.55 -12.75 11.67
C PHE A 481 -7.80 -12.55 10.19
N ASN A 482 -9.01 -12.85 9.76
CA ASN A 482 -9.53 -12.44 8.45
C ASN A 482 -10.89 -11.79 8.62
N VAL A 483 -11.12 -10.70 7.87
CA VAL A 483 -12.34 -9.89 7.90
C VAL A 483 -12.95 -9.75 6.51
N ASN A 484 -14.27 -9.57 6.47
CA ASN A 484 -15.00 -9.24 5.25
C ASN A 484 -16.07 -8.17 5.52
N TRP A 485 -15.77 -6.93 5.14
CA TRP A 485 -16.69 -5.79 5.25
C TRP A 485 -17.77 -5.78 4.17
N PHE A 486 -17.65 -6.66 3.16
CA PHE A 486 -18.32 -6.50 1.87
C PHE A 486 -19.34 -7.59 1.58
N ARG A 487 -19.71 -8.39 2.57
CA ARG A 487 -20.75 -9.42 2.42
C ARG A 487 -22.08 -8.77 2.03
N GLN A 488 -22.74 -9.33 1.03
CA GLN A 488 -23.99 -8.83 0.49
C GLN A 488 -25.16 -9.76 0.78
N ASP A 489 -26.35 -9.17 0.87
CA ASP A 489 -27.61 -9.90 0.91
C ASP A 489 -28.04 -10.39 -0.49
N GLU A 490 -29.19 -11.05 -0.57
CA GLU A 490 -29.77 -11.57 -1.82
C GLU A 490 -30.16 -10.46 -2.82
N ASN A 491 -30.27 -9.21 -2.36
CA ASN A 491 -30.58 -8.04 -3.19
C ASN A 491 -29.31 -7.28 -3.64
N GLY A 492 -28.11 -7.75 -3.25
CA GLY A 492 -26.84 -7.10 -3.54
C GLY A 492 -26.50 -5.92 -2.61
N ASN A 493 -27.24 -5.73 -1.51
CA ASN A 493 -26.95 -4.69 -0.53
C ASN A 493 -25.89 -5.18 0.46
N PHE A 494 -24.99 -4.28 0.87
CA PHE A 494 -24.05 -4.59 1.95
C PHE A 494 -24.78 -4.84 3.26
N MET A 495 -24.44 -5.94 3.91
CA MET A 495 -25.03 -6.33 5.18
C MET A 495 -24.37 -5.65 6.38
N TRP A 496 -23.11 -5.21 6.23
CA TRP A 496 -22.36 -4.54 7.28
C TRP A 496 -22.16 -3.05 6.92
N PRO A 497 -22.39 -2.11 7.85
CA PRO A 497 -22.26 -0.67 7.57
C PRO A 497 -20.83 -0.23 7.25
N GLY A 498 -19.82 -0.93 7.79
CA GLY A 498 -18.41 -0.64 7.52
C GLY A 498 -17.92 0.66 8.19
N PHE A 499 -16.87 1.26 7.62
CA PHE A 499 -16.28 2.52 8.08
C PHE A 499 -16.02 2.55 9.59
N GLY A 500 -16.61 3.49 10.33
CA GLY A 500 -16.45 3.61 11.77
C GLY A 500 -16.92 2.37 12.53
N ASP A 501 -17.99 1.71 12.09
CA ASP A 501 -18.52 0.52 12.76
C ASP A 501 -17.54 -0.67 12.73
N ASN A 502 -16.52 -0.67 11.86
CA ASN A 502 -15.43 -1.64 11.90
C ASN A 502 -14.69 -1.64 13.26
N MET A 503 -14.78 -0.57 14.05
CA MET A 503 -14.31 -0.53 15.44
C MET A 503 -14.91 -1.65 16.29
N ARG A 504 -16.18 -2.03 16.06
CA ARG A 504 -16.86 -3.11 16.80
C ARG A 504 -16.17 -4.46 16.61
N VAL A 505 -15.64 -4.68 15.41
CA VAL A 505 -14.88 -5.89 15.06
C VAL A 505 -13.44 -5.80 15.57
N LEU A 506 -12.81 -4.62 15.50
CA LEU A 506 -11.49 -4.41 16.09
C LEU A 506 -11.51 -4.63 17.61
N ASP A 507 -12.56 -4.22 18.31
CA ASP A 507 -12.70 -4.40 19.75
C ASP A 507 -12.69 -5.89 20.12
N TRP A 508 -13.48 -6.71 19.41
CA TRP A 508 -13.47 -8.16 19.56
C TRP A 508 -12.10 -8.79 19.23
N ILE A 509 -11.43 -8.32 18.18
CA ILE A 509 -10.07 -8.77 17.82
C ILE A 509 -9.10 -8.53 18.98
N LEU A 510 -9.15 -7.35 19.61
CA LEU A 510 -8.28 -7.00 20.72
C LEU A 510 -8.63 -7.80 21.99
N ASP A 511 -9.91 -8.00 22.28
CA ASP A 511 -10.34 -8.89 23.36
C ASP A 511 -9.85 -10.33 23.14
N ARG A 512 -9.89 -10.82 21.91
CA ARG A 512 -9.31 -12.12 21.56
C ARG A 512 -7.81 -12.15 21.75
N CYS A 513 -7.08 -11.08 21.40
CA CYS A 513 -5.64 -10.99 21.62
C CYS A 513 -5.27 -11.10 23.10
N GLU A 514 -6.10 -10.54 23.99
CA GLU A 514 -5.88 -10.55 25.43
C GLU A 514 -6.51 -11.73 26.16
N GLY A 515 -7.28 -12.58 25.48
CA GLY A 515 -7.99 -13.70 26.08
C GLY A 515 -9.18 -13.29 26.94
N ALA A 516 -9.74 -12.09 26.70
CA ALA A 516 -10.87 -11.54 27.45
C ALA A 516 -12.23 -12.14 27.04
N VAL A 517 -12.33 -12.67 25.83
CA VAL A 517 -13.54 -13.31 25.29
C VAL A 517 -13.24 -14.68 24.69
N ASP A 518 -14.20 -15.58 24.73
CA ASP A 518 -14.13 -16.89 24.06
C ASP A 518 -14.55 -16.79 22.58
N ALA A 519 -14.48 -17.89 21.83
CA ALA A 519 -14.90 -17.95 20.44
C ALA A 519 -15.45 -19.32 20.06
N ARG A 520 -16.35 -19.35 19.08
CA ARG A 520 -16.92 -20.58 18.53
C ARG A 520 -15.99 -21.15 17.47
N GLU A 521 -15.50 -22.37 17.67
CA GLU A 521 -14.76 -23.09 16.64
C GLU A 521 -15.67 -23.48 15.46
N THR A 522 -15.17 -23.30 14.24
CA THR A 522 -15.83 -23.65 12.98
C THR A 522 -14.83 -24.30 12.02
N ALA A 523 -15.27 -24.65 10.81
CA ALA A 523 -14.38 -25.26 9.83
C ALA A 523 -13.17 -24.38 9.46
N ILE A 524 -13.34 -23.06 9.48
CA ILE A 524 -12.34 -22.07 9.03
C ILE A 524 -11.56 -21.39 10.16
N GLY A 525 -11.74 -21.80 11.41
CA GLY A 525 -11.14 -21.16 12.59
C GLY A 525 -12.20 -20.69 13.58
N TYR A 526 -11.88 -19.66 14.36
CA TYR A 526 -12.72 -19.23 15.48
C TYR A 526 -13.53 -17.97 15.13
N LEU A 527 -14.85 -18.04 15.32
CA LEU A 527 -15.75 -16.91 15.13
C LEU A 527 -16.23 -16.32 16.47
N PRO A 528 -16.58 -15.03 16.53
CA PRO A 528 -17.27 -14.46 17.69
C PRO A 528 -18.60 -15.17 17.92
N TYR A 529 -19.04 -15.20 19.19
CA TYR A 529 -20.48 -15.33 19.44
C TYR A 529 -21.13 -13.98 19.12
N ALA A 530 -22.36 -13.98 18.59
CA ALA A 530 -23.04 -12.73 18.19
C ALA A 530 -23.12 -11.70 19.33
N LYS A 531 -23.29 -12.16 20.57
CA LYS A 531 -23.29 -11.32 21.77
C LYS A 531 -21.98 -10.56 22.03
N ASP A 532 -20.86 -11.02 21.47
CA ASP A 532 -19.53 -10.43 21.68
C ASP A 532 -19.21 -9.35 20.63
N ILE A 533 -20.09 -9.15 19.64
CA ILE A 533 -20.04 -8.00 18.72
C ILE A 533 -21.09 -7.00 19.17
N ASN A 534 -20.64 -5.89 19.73
CA ASN A 534 -21.54 -4.81 20.13
C ASN A 534 -22.21 -4.19 18.90
N ILE A 535 -23.53 -4.39 18.74
CA ILE A 535 -24.36 -3.76 17.70
C ILE A 535 -25.30 -2.68 18.25
N GLU A 536 -25.11 -2.22 19.48
CA GLU A 536 -25.86 -1.10 20.04
C GLU A 536 -25.64 0.15 19.17
N ASN A 537 -26.73 0.85 18.83
CA ASN A 537 -26.75 1.99 17.92
C ASN A 537 -26.07 1.72 16.55
N CYS A 538 -26.11 0.47 16.08
CA CYS A 538 -25.66 0.07 14.76
C CYS A 538 -26.87 -0.09 13.83
N ASP A 539 -26.70 0.17 12.53
CA ASP A 539 -27.75 0.03 11.51
C ASP A 539 -28.00 -1.43 11.09
N ILE A 540 -27.83 -2.40 12.01
CA ILE A 540 -28.11 -3.82 11.77
C ILE A 540 -28.81 -4.46 12.98
N ASP A 541 -29.56 -5.52 12.74
CA ASP A 541 -30.17 -6.34 13.79
C ASP A 541 -29.35 -7.63 14.07
N ALA A 542 -29.74 -8.34 15.14
CA ALA A 542 -29.11 -9.59 15.54
C ALA A 542 -29.20 -10.67 14.44
N ALA A 543 -30.32 -10.73 13.71
CA ALA A 543 -30.51 -11.69 12.61
C ALA A 543 -29.51 -11.43 11.46
N THR A 544 -29.23 -10.16 11.14
CA THR A 544 -28.24 -9.75 10.15
C THR A 544 -26.84 -10.09 10.63
N LEU A 545 -26.53 -9.86 11.92
CA LEU A 545 -25.26 -10.25 12.52
C LEU A 545 -25.04 -11.77 12.49
N ASP A 546 -26.06 -12.57 12.79
CA ASP A 546 -25.98 -14.03 12.71
C ASP A 546 -25.65 -14.50 11.29
N LYS A 547 -26.27 -13.88 10.27
CA LYS A 547 -25.93 -14.16 8.86
C LYS A 547 -24.52 -13.71 8.51
N LEU A 548 -24.06 -12.56 9.01
CA LEU A 548 -22.68 -12.07 8.84
C LEU A 548 -21.65 -13.03 9.45
N LEU A 549 -21.99 -13.69 10.56
CA LEU A 549 -21.16 -14.67 11.28
C LEU A 549 -21.44 -16.13 10.88
N TYR A 550 -22.24 -16.35 9.84
CA TYR A 550 -22.55 -17.70 9.36
C TYR A 550 -21.45 -18.24 8.44
N VAL A 551 -21.04 -19.49 8.69
CA VAL A 551 -20.10 -20.27 7.87
C VAL A 551 -20.85 -21.39 7.18
N ASP A 552 -20.92 -21.30 5.85
CA ASP A 552 -21.54 -22.30 4.98
C ASP A 552 -20.50 -23.35 4.57
N LYS A 553 -20.59 -24.56 5.14
CA LYS A 553 -19.62 -25.63 4.90
C LYS A 553 -19.60 -26.10 3.44
N GLU A 554 -20.73 -26.08 2.74
CA GLU A 554 -20.78 -26.51 1.34
C GLU A 554 -20.05 -25.50 0.44
N ARG A 555 -20.27 -24.19 0.68
CA ARG A 555 -19.53 -23.14 -0.03
C ARG A 555 -18.03 -23.19 0.27
N TRP A 556 -17.65 -23.43 1.52
CA TRP A 556 -16.24 -23.56 1.89
C TRP A 556 -15.59 -24.85 1.36
N ALA A 557 -16.34 -25.94 1.21
CA ALA A 557 -15.84 -27.15 0.52
C ALA A 557 -15.59 -26.88 -0.97
N ALA A 558 -16.48 -26.12 -1.63
CA ALA A 558 -16.27 -25.68 -3.00
C ALA A 558 -15.07 -24.73 -3.12
N GLU A 559 -14.90 -23.79 -2.18
CA GLU A 559 -13.72 -22.92 -2.11
C GLU A 559 -12.44 -23.74 -1.90
N ALA A 560 -12.43 -24.73 -1.01
CA ALA A 560 -11.26 -25.58 -0.77
C ALA A 560 -10.84 -26.35 -2.03
N LYS A 561 -11.81 -26.81 -2.83
CA LYS A 561 -11.52 -27.44 -4.14
C LYS A 561 -10.96 -26.43 -5.15
N GLU A 562 -11.47 -25.20 -5.16
CA GLU A 562 -10.93 -24.14 -6.02
C GLU A 562 -9.50 -23.78 -5.62
N ILE A 563 -9.21 -23.65 -4.32
CA ILE A 563 -7.87 -23.39 -3.78
C ILE A 563 -6.90 -24.51 -4.16
N GLU A 564 -7.32 -25.77 -4.07
CA GLU A 564 -6.51 -26.92 -4.51
C GLU A 564 -6.12 -26.80 -5.97
N ASN A 565 -7.07 -26.50 -6.86
CA ASN A 565 -6.80 -26.31 -8.28
C ASN A 565 -5.86 -25.12 -8.50
N TYR A 566 -6.11 -23.99 -7.83
CA TYR A 566 -5.25 -22.81 -7.89
C TYR A 566 -3.79 -23.15 -7.50
N TYR A 567 -3.60 -23.93 -6.43
CA TYR A 567 -2.26 -24.36 -6.02
C TYR A 567 -1.62 -25.33 -6.99
N ALA A 568 -2.36 -26.33 -7.47
CA ALA A 568 -1.84 -27.28 -8.46
C ALA A 568 -1.42 -26.59 -9.76
N GLU A 569 -2.22 -25.65 -10.26
CA GLU A 569 -1.96 -24.94 -11.52
C GLU A 569 -0.79 -23.94 -11.43
N ASN A 570 -0.63 -23.27 -10.29
CA ASN A 570 0.33 -22.16 -10.16
C ASN A 570 1.64 -22.56 -9.48
N PHE A 571 1.63 -23.56 -8.61
CA PHE A 571 2.77 -23.87 -7.73
C PHE A 571 3.17 -25.35 -7.77
N GLY A 572 2.23 -26.25 -8.04
CA GLY A 572 2.49 -27.69 -8.08
C GLY A 572 3.09 -28.19 -6.76
N ASP A 573 4.23 -28.87 -6.85
CA ASP A 573 4.96 -29.44 -5.71
C ASP A 573 5.79 -28.41 -4.92
N LYS A 574 5.91 -27.17 -5.40
CA LYS A 574 6.66 -26.09 -4.74
C LYS A 574 5.91 -25.48 -3.54
N MET A 575 4.63 -25.79 -3.34
CA MET A 575 3.88 -25.26 -2.20
C MET A 575 4.43 -25.73 -0.86
N PRO A 576 4.57 -24.83 0.15
CA PRO A 576 4.95 -25.23 1.50
C PRO A 576 3.99 -26.28 2.07
N LYS A 577 4.55 -27.30 2.73
CA LYS A 577 3.80 -28.46 3.24
C LYS A 577 2.79 -28.05 4.31
N GLU A 578 3.13 -27.05 5.12
CA GLU A 578 2.29 -26.48 6.15
C GLU A 578 1.01 -25.86 5.57
N ILE A 579 1.10 -25.24 4.39
CA ILE A 579 -0.05 -24.66 3.68
C ILE A 579 -0.94 -25.76 3.10
N VAL A 580 -0.34 -26.77 2.47
CA VAL A 580 -1.08 -27.93 1.94
C VAL A 580 -1.80 -28.68 3.07
N ALA A 581 -1.15 -28.87 4.22
CA ALA A 581 -1.76 -29.50 5.38
C ALA A 581 -2.98 -28.72 5.90
N ASN A 582 -2.91 -27.38 5.94
CA ASN A 582 -4.04 -26.55 6.33
C ASN A 582 -5.21 -26.61 5.33
N LEU A 583 -4.93 -26.75 4.03
CA LEU A 583 -5.95 -26.99 3.03
C LEU A 583 -6.68 -28.32 3.25
N GLU A 584 -5.95 -29.40 3.54
CA GLU A 584 -6.56 -30.70 3.84
C GLU A 584 -7.40 -30.65 5.13
N ILE A 585 -6.92 -29.99 6.18
CA ILE A 585 -7.70 -29.76 7.40
C ILE A 585 -9.00 -29.00 7.11
N LEU A 586 -8.97 -27.99 6.23
CA LEU A 586 -10.17 -27.27 5.82
C LEU A 586 -11.17 -28.23 5.13
N LYS A 587 -10.72 -29.04 4.18
CA LYS A 587 -11.56 -30.03 3.49
C LYS A 587 -12.20 -31.01 4.47
N GLU A 588 -11.42 -31.58 5.39
CA GLU A 588 -11.90 -32.49 6.43
C GLU A 588 -12.95 -31.84 7.33
N ASN A 589 -12.73 -30.59 7.73
CA ASN A 589 -13.64 -29.87 8.62
C ASN A 589 -14.95 -29.46 7.92
N CYS A 590 -14.92 -29.22 6.62
CA CYS A 590 -16.14 -28.98 5.84
C CYS A 590 -16.95 -30.26 5.59
N ALA A 591 -16.32 -31.44 5.63
CA ALA A 591 -16.98 -32.73 5.43
C ALA A 591 -17.66 -33.28 6.70
N LYS A 592 -17.21 -32.87 7.89
CA LYS A 592 -17.89 -33.10 9.18
C LYS A 592 -19.09 -32.16 9.31
#